data_AF-A0A7Y4ZJY5-F1
#
_entry.id   AF-A0A7Y4ZJY5-F1
#
_cell.length_a   1.000
_cell.length_b   1.000
_cell.length_c   1.000
_cell.angle_alpha   90.00
_cell.angle_beta   90.00
_cell.angle_gamma   90.00
#
_symmetry.space_group_name_H-M   'P 1'
#
loop_
_entity.id
_entity.type
_entity.pdbx_description
1 polymer ?
#
loop_
_entity_poly.entity_id
_entity_poly.type
_entity_poly.pdbx_seq_one_letter_code
_entity_poly.pdbx_strand_id
1 'polypeptide(L)'
;MAGAGADALASVLTGIAALDRGEYLDVDDATAGVAAAELVAAAHGTGDDRLSPAAKRWLGAAREEAKAVSPTVALRAVERIYAASELRDLWSEGSDTSEWHDHMRELSRRLEALE
;
A
#
# COMPACT_ATOMS: atom_id res chain seq x y z
N MET A 1 3.79 20.90 7.31
CA MET A 1 4.32 19.53 7.57
C MET A 1 3.59 18.45 6.77
N ALA A 2 2.99 18.75 5.61
CA ALA A 2 2.41 17.73 4.72
C ALA A 2 3.50 17.03 3.86
N GLY A 3 4.49 17.79 3.37
CA GLY A 3 5.56 17.27 2.51
C GLY A 3 6.33 16.07 3.09
N ALA A 4 6.76 16.15 4.35
CA ALA A 4 7.51 15.07 4.99
C ALA A 4 6.74 13.73 5.06
N GLY A 5 5.41 13.76 5.09
CA GLY A 5 4.58 12.55 5.09
C GLY A 5 4.45 11.93 3.69
N ALA A 6 4.33 12.77 2.65
CA ALA A 6 4.29 12.29 1.27
C ALA A 6 5.65 11.77 0.79
N ASP A 7 6.74 12.40 1.22
CA ASP A 7 8.10 11.90 0.97
C ASP A 7 8.30 10.51 1.59
N ALA A 8 7.74 10.27 2.79
CA ALA A 8 7.76 8.96 3.43
C ALA A 8 6.94 7.92 2.64
N LEU A 9 5.77 8.28 2.12
CA LEU A 9 4.99 7.38 1.23
C LEU A 9 5.79 6.99 -0.01
N ALA A 10 6.35 7.97 -0.70
CA ALA A 10 7.13 7.74 -1.91
C ALA A 10 8.37 6.87 -1.61
N SER A 11 9.06 7.14 -0.51
CA SER A 11 10.25 6.39 -0.08
C SER A 11 9.94 4.93 0.21
N VAL A 12 8.90 4.65 1.00
CA VAL A 12 8.48 3.27 1.35
C VAL A 12 8.11 2.50 0.08
N LEU A 13 7.23 3.06 -0.75
CA LEU A 13 6.75 2.37 -1.94
C LEU A 13 7.86 2.15 -2.98
N THR A 14 8.73 3.14 -3.18
CA THR A 14 9.86 3.00 -4.11
C THR A 14 10.88 1.97 -3.60
N GLY A 15 11.16 1.95 -2.30
CA GLY A 15 12.06 0.98 -1.69
C GLY A 15 11.57 -0.44 -1.89
N ILE A 16 10.29 -0.70 -1.59
CA ILE A 16 9.68 -2.02 -1.76
C ILE A 16 9.60 -2.41 -3.24
N ALA A 17 9.17 -1.50 -4.12
CA ALA A 17 9.05 -1.77 -5.55
C ALA A 17 10.39 -2.05 -6.25
N ALA A 18 11.51 -1.62 -5.66
CA ALA A 18 12.85 -1.84 -6.18
C ALA A 18 13.48 -3.18 -5.73
N LEU A 19 12.85 -3.91 -4.80
CA LEU A 19 13.37 -5.18 -4.30
C LEU A 19 13.38 -6.27 -5.37
N ASP A 20 14.43 -7.08 -5.37
CA ASP A 20 14.53 -8.26 -6.23
C ASP A 20 13.49 -9.31 -5.84
N ARG A 21 13.04 -10.16 -6.78
CA ARG A 21 11.97 -11.16 -6.55
C ARG A 21 12.20 -12.11 -5.36
N GLY A 22 13.45 -12.33 -4.96
CA GLY A 22 13.81 -13.27 -3.91
C GLY A 22 13.96 -12.66 -2.51
N GLU A 23 13.93 -11.33 -2.39
CA GLU A 23 14.04 -10.69 -1.06
C GLU A 23 12.78 -10.96 -0.23
N TYR A 24 12.91 -10.99 1.08
CA TYR A 24 11.77 -11.25 1.95
C TYR A 24 11.47 -9.99 2.76
N LEU A 25 10.22 -9.56 2.74
CA LEU A 25 9.76 -8.41 3.49
C LEU A 25 9.29 -8.85 4.87
N ASP A 26 9.79 -8.20 5.93
CA ASP A 26 9.24 -8.41 7.27
C ASP A 26 7.83 -7.79 7.40
N VAL A 27 7.16 -8.11 8.50
CA VAL A 27 5.78 -7.67 8.74
C VAL A 27 5.66 -6.15 8.85
N ASP A 28 6.69 -5.45 9.33
CA ASP A 28 6.66 -4.01 9.56
C ASP A 28 6.73 -3.26 8.22
N ASP A 29 7.68 -3.61 7.36
CA ASP A 29 7.84 -3.03 6.01
C ASP A 29 6.66 -3.38 5.12
N ALA A 30 6.18 -4.63 5.16
CA ALA A 30 5.02 -5.06 4.41
C ALA A 30 3.76 -4.30 4.82
N THR A 31 3.55 -4.11 6.13
CA THR A 31 2.38 -3.37 6.65
C THR A 31 2.46 -1.88 6.27
N ALA A 32 3.64 -1.27 6.39
CA ALA A 32 3.85 0.11 5.97
C ALA A 32 3.59 0.30 4.47
N GLY A 33 4.05 -0.63 3.64
CA GLY A 33 3.81 -0.63 2.20
C GLY A 33 2.33 -0.73 1.82
N VAL A 34 1.57 -1.63 2.45
CA VAL A 34 0.12 -1.74 2.22
C VAL A 34 -0.61 -0.47 2.65
N ALA A 35 -0.27 0.08 3.82
CA ALA A 35 -0.87 1.33 4.30
C ALA A 35 -0.56 2.52 3.36
N ALA A 36 0.67 2.60 2.86
CA ALA A 36 1.07 3.63 1.90
C ALA A 36 0.31 3.50 0.58
N ALA A 37 0.16 2.28 0.07
CA ALA A 37 -0.58 2.00 -1.16
C ALA A 37 -2.09 2.33 -1.02
N GLU A 38 -2.71 2.01 0.12
CA GLU A 38 -4.10 2.41 0.41
C GLU A 38 -4.28 3.94 0.42
N LEU A 39 -3.29 4.68 0.95
CA LEU A 39 -3.32 6.14 0.92
C LEU A 39 -3.21 6.70 -0.50
N VAL A 40 -2.38 6.10 -1.37
CA VAL A 40 -2.28 6.48 -2.79
C VAL A 40 -3.60 6.21 -3.51
N ALA A 41 -4.17 5.01 -3.36
CA ALA A 41 -5.46 4.66 -3.95
C ALA A 41 -6.57 5.64 -3.51
N ALA A 42 -6.66 5.89 -2.20
CA ALA A 42 -7.63 6.83 -1.65
C ALA A 42 -7.38 8.28 -2.10
N ALA A 43 -6.13 8.70 -2.31
CA ALA A 43 -5.81 10.02 -2.82
C ALA A 43 -6.46 10.29 -4.18
N HIS A 44 -6.54 9.25 -5.02
CA HIS A 44 -7.21 9.24 -6.33
C HIS A 44 -8.73 8.96 -6.26
N GLY A 45 -9.31 8.90 -5.06
CA GLY A 45 -10.75 8.81 -4.84
C GLY A 45 -11.29 7.38 -4.82
N THR A 46 -10.44 6.37 -4.61
CA THR A 46 -10.86 4.96 -4.52
C THR A 46 -10.47 4.32 -3.19
N GLY A 47 -11.45 3.79 -2.46
CA GLY A 47 -11.25 3.14 -1.16
C GLY A 47 -11.09 4.10 0.03
N ASP A 48 -11.58 5.35 -0.06
CA ASP A 48 -11.62 6.26 1.09
C ASP A 48 -12.33 5.61 2.31
N ASP A 49 -13.37 4.80 2.10
CA ASP A 49 -14.11 4.09 3.15
C ASP A 49 -13.26 3.10 3.94
N ARG A 50 -12.20 2.55 3.33
CA ARG A 50 -11.24 1.61 3.93
C ARG A 50 -10.24 2.27 4.88
N LEU A 51 -10.10 3.60 4.81
CA LEU A 51 -9.16 4.33 5.64
C LEU A 51 -9.67 4.56 7.06
N SER A 52 -8.76 4.45 8.03
CA SER A 52 -9.00 4.87 9.41
C SER A 52 -9.29 6.38 9.48
N PRO A 53 -9.99 6.88 10.52
CA PRO A 53 -10.23 8.32 10.68
C PRO A 53 -8.95 9.16 10.70
N ALA A 54 -7.86 8.63 11.25
CA ALA A 54 -6.57 9.30 11.26
C ALA A 54 -5.96 9.41 9.86
N ALA A 55 -6.01 8.33 9.08
CA ALA A 55 -5.56 8.31 7.68
C ALA A 55 -6.38 9.27 6.81
N LYS A 56 -7.72 9.27 6.95
CA LYS A 56 -8.61 10.23 6.28
C LYS A 56 -8.25 11.68 6.58
N ARG A 57 -8.02 12.00 7.86
CA ARG A 57 -7.63 13.34 8.30
C ARG A 57 -6.29 13.77 7.72
N TRP A 58 -5.31 12.88 7.73
CA TRP A 58 -4.00 13.16 7.12
C TRP A 58 -4.14 13.38 5.61
N LEU A 59 -4.86 12.49 4.92
CA LEU A 59 -5.07 12.59 3.48
C LEU A 59 -5.81 13.87 3.09
N GLY A 60 -6.77 14.33 3.90
CA GLY A 60 -7.45 15.62 3.68
C GLY A 60 -6.51 16.82 3.60
N ALA A 61 -5.35 16.77 4.25
CA ALA A 61 -4.33 17.83 4.22
C ALA A 61 -3.18 17.58 3.24
N ALA A 62 -3.00 16.34 2.77
CA ALA A 62 -1.86 15.92 1.95
C ALA A 62 -2.28 15.22 0.64
N ARG A 63 -3.52 15.44 0.18
CA ARG A 63 -4.12 14.69 -0.94
C ARG A 63 -3.36 14.88 -2.24
N GLU A 64 -2.96 16.11 -2.56
CA GLU A 64 -2.28 16.40 -3.82
C GLU A 64 -0.85 15.85 -3.81
N GLU A 65 -0.18 15.88 -2.66
CA GLU A 65 1.13 15.26 -2.49
C GLU A 65 1.05 13.73 -2.57
N ALA A 66 0.03 13.11 -1.97
CA ALA A 66 -0.20 11.66 -2.09
C ALA A 66 -0.55 11.25 -3.53
N LYS A 67 -1.32 12.07 -4.27
CA LYS A 67 -1.59 11.84 -5.70
C LYS A 67 -0.34 11.92 -6.58
N ALA A 68 0.67 12.69 -6.17
CA ALA A 68 1.93 12.81 -6.91
C ALA A 68 2.77 11.52 -6.86
N VAL A 69 2.48 10.61 -5.91
CA VAL A 69 3.08 9.28 -5.88
C VAL A 69 2.50 8.43 -7.02
N SER A 70 3.38 7.80 -7.80
CA SER A 70 2.99 6.98 -8.95
C SER A 70 2.15 5.78 -8.53
N PRO A 71 0.92 5.61 -9.09
CA PRO A 71 0.10 4.42 -8.87
C PRO A 71 0.80 3.12 -9.30
N THR A 72 1.57 3.15 -10.39
CA THR A 72 2.38 2.01 -10.84
C THR A 72 3.44 1.60 -9.83
N VAL A 73 4.10 2.56 -9.16
CA VAL A 73 5.07 2.24 -8.09
C VAL A 73 4.34 1.63 -6.89
N ALA A 74 3.17 2.16 -6.53
CA ALA A 74 2.35 1.61 -5.46
C ALA A 74 1.87 0.18 -5.78
N LEU A 75 1.40 -0.07 -7.01
CA LEU A 75 0.96 -1.39 -7.47
C LEU A 75 2.10 -2.40 -7.37
N ARG A 76 3.27 -2.08 -7.92
CA ARG A 76 4.46 -2.94 -7.85
C ARG A 76 4.86 -3.27 -6.41
N ALA A 77 4.77 -2.29 -5.50
CA ALA A 77 5.04 -2.53 -4.08
C ALA A 77 4.03 -3.54 -3.47
N VAL A 78 2.74 -3.39 -3.77
CA VAL A 78 1.69 -4.32 -3.32
C VAL A 78 1.91 -5.72 -3.87
N GLU A 79 2.23 -5.85 -5.16
CA GLU A 79 2.57 -7.14 -5.78
C GLU A 79 3.78 -7.78 -5.11
N ARG A 80 4.78 -6.97 -4.75
CA ARG A 80 5.99 -7.45 -4.09
C ARG A 80 5.74 -7.98 -2.69
N ILE A 81 4.90 -7.29 -1.92
CA ILE A 81 4.43 -7.71 -0.60
C ILE A 81 3.61 -9.00 -0.71
N TYR A 82 2.73 -9.06 -1.70
CA TYR A 82 1.90 -10.23 -1.95
C TYR A 82 2.71 -11.46 -2.39
N ALA A 83 3.83 -11.27 -3.08
CA ALA A 83 4.65 -12.38 -3.55
C ALA A 83 5.47 -13.04 -2.43
N ALA A 84 6.12 -12.24 -1.56
CA ALA A 84 7.02 -12.76 -0.52
C ALA A 84 7.16 -11.77 0.65
N SER A 85 6.33 -11.96 1.69
CA SER A 85 6.40 -11.21 2.95
C SER A 85 5.96 -12.05 4.15
N GLU A 86 6.46 -11.71 5.32
CA GLU A 86 5.99 -12.23 6.61
C GLU A 86 4.52 -11.93 6.83
N LEU A 87 4.05 -10.76 6.41
CA LEU A 87 2.63 -10.41 6.47
C LEU A 87 1.77 -11.43 5.70
N ARG A 88 2.15 -11.80 4.48
CA ARG A 88 1.44 -12.85 3.72
C ARG A 88 1.41 -14.17 4.48
N ASP A 89 2.53 -14.58 5.04
CA ASP A 89 2.67 -15.88 5.70
C ASP A 89 1.79 -15.91 6.98
N LEU A 90 1.85 -14.86 7.81
CA LEU A 90 1.00 -14.70 9.00
C LEU A 90 -0.50 -14.80 8.68
N TRP A 91 -0.95 -14.18 7.59
CA TRP A 91 -2.35 -14.26 7.15
C TRP A 91 -2.71 -15.57 6.44
N SER A 92 -1.71 -16.32 5.96
CA SER A 92 -1.92 -17.62 5.29
C SER A 92 -1.87 -18.81 6.24
N GLU A 93 -1.33 -18.64 7.45
CA GLU A 93 -1.30 -19.67 8.50
C GLU A 93 -2.64 -19.81 9.25
N GLY A 94 -3.59 -18.90 9.06
CA GLY A 94 -4.91 -18.89 9.69
C GLY A 94 -5.97 -19.77 9.01
N SER A 95 -7.10 -20.01 9.69
CA SER A 95 -8.24 -20.79 9.14
C SER A 95 -9.14 -20.00 8.18
N ASP A 96 -9.03 -18.68 8.15
CA ASP A 96 -9.77 -17.80 7.23
C ASP A 96 -8.80 -16.87 6.47
N THR A 97 -8.04 -17.47 5.56
CA THR A 97 -7.03 -16.78 4.77
C THR A 97 -7.65 -15.94 3.63
N SER A 98 -8.92 -16.20 3.30
CA SER A 98 -9.55 -15.69 2.08
C SER A 98 -9.71 -14.17 2.05
N GLU A 99 -10.07 -13.57 3.20
CA GLU A 99 -10.37 -12.14 3.31
C GLU A 99 -9.14 -11.26 3.04
N TRP A 100 -7.98 -11.58 3.62
CA TRP A 100 -6.76 -10.81 3.39
C TRP A 100 -6.31 -10.90 1.93
N HIS A 101 -6.35 -12.10 1.34
CA HIS A 101 -6.01 -12.31 -0.07
C HIS A 101 -6.94 -11.54 -1.00
N ASP A 102 -8.24 -11.47 -0.69
CA ASP A 102 -9.22 -10.67 -1.42
C ASP A 102 -8.97 -9.17 -1.29
N HIS A 103 -8.62 -8.70 -0.09
CA HIS A 103 -8.26 -7.29 0.12
C HIS A 103 -7.00 -6.87 -0.64
N MET A 104 -5.97 -7.71 -0.68
CA MET A 104 -4.76 -7.44 -1.46
C MET A 104 -5.07 -7.36 -2.95
N ARG A 105 -5.86 -8.30 -3.49
CA ARG A 105 -6.30 -8.27 -4.90
C ARG A 105 -7.14 -7.03 -5.20
N GLU A 106 -8.03 -6.65 -4.30
CA GLU A 106 -8.87 -5.46 -4.47
C GLU A 106 -8.04 -4.17 -4.45
N LEU A 107 -7.03 -4.08 -3.58
CA LEU A 107 -6.08 -2.96 -3.60
C LEU A 107 -5.30 -2.90 -4.92
N SER A 108 -4.77 -4.02 -5.40
CA SER A 108 -4.09 -4.08 -6.71
C SER A 108 -4.98 -3.61 -7.85
N ARG A 109 -6.25 -4.09 -7.93
CA ARG A 109 -7.20 -3.65 -8.97
C ARG A 109 -7.47 -2.15 -8.94
N ARG A 110 -7.64 -1.59 -7.74
CA ARG A 110 -7.85 -0.14 -7.57
C ARG A 110 -6.65 0.65 -8.06
N LEU A 111 -5.42 0.17 -7.84
CA LEU A 111 -4.20 0.84 -8.29
C LEU A 111 -3.95 0.67 -9.79
N GLU A 112 -4.22 -0.52 -10.34
CA GLU A 112 -4.13 -0.82 -11.78
C GLU A 112 -5.08 0.07 -12.60
N ALA A 113 -6.27 0.37 -12.08
CA ALA A 113 -7.23 1.28 -12.72
C ALA A 113 -6.79 2.76 -12.73
N LEU A 114 -5.67 3.10 -12.08
CA LEU A 114 -5.11 4.46 -12.00
C LEU A 114 -3.85 4.66 -12.86
N GLU A 115 -3.36 3.60 -13.51
CA GLU A 115 -2.25 3.66 -14.48
C GLU A 115 -2.67 4.31 -15.81
#